data_AF-A0A9W4XSL1-F1
#
_entry.id   AF-A0A9W4XSL1-F1
#
_cell.length_a   1.000
_cell.length_b   1.000
_cell.length_c   1.000
_cell.angle_alpha   90.00
_cell.angle_beta   90.00
_cell.angle_gamma   90.00
#
_symmetry.space_group_name_H-M   'P 1'
#
loop_
_entity.id
_entity.type
_entity.pdbx_description
1 polymer ?
#
loop_
_entity_poly.entity_id
_entity_poly.type
_entity_poly.pdbx_seq_one_letter_code
_entity_poly.pdbx_strand_id
1 'polypeptide(L)'
;MASFATRNEMMWNKMDDECINSIPATWISSSPLPVYCAPCINQFIPLLQWWRYWNPLVFRTVMRSYPIIASALSLAAAPVWATPNHHPKTSIDYTVVTGVFQQDDPATDPSTFNFTASNFGLINRDYPSDSSCPDKTKATQWQKLNHYIKTLNHDPKTKKNNERYALLFLGRHGEGYHNAAESYFGTPAWNCYWAEREGNGTVTWADAHLTSAGVTQTDVVNRFWNTLLTAEKIEAPESYYTSPLYRCLDTAKLTFANLPLPRKNPFVPTVKEFFREGITAHTCNRRSSKTFIASQFPTYRFEKGFAEEDPLWTDMFGEVREEQDRRSKIVLDDVFSTDKNTYISVTSHSGEIASLLRVLGHREFRLSTGAAIPVLVKVTTLKGEDPPTATIPYVPTQTCAAPPTITDSSCNDCSCCL
;
A
#
# COMPACT_ATOMS: atom_id res chain seq x y z
N MET A 1 3.43 18.90 -34.05
CA MET A 1 2.07 19.43 -34.31
C MET A 1 1.53 20.02 -33.01
N ALA A 2 0.60 20.99 -33.08
CA ALA A 2 0.10 21.80 -31.95
C ALA A 2 -0.37 20.94 -30.76
N SER A 3 0.07 21.21 -29.52
CA SER A 3 -0.34 22.29 -28.61
C SER A 3 -1.79 22.17 -28.11
N PHE A 4 -1.92 21.67 -26.87
CA PHE A 4 -2.97 22.01 -25.91
C PHE A 4 -2.44 21.74 -24.50
N ALA A 5 -2.00 22.78 -23.80
CA ALA A 5 -1.63 22.73 -22.38
C ALA A 5 -2.46 23.79 -21.64
N THR A 6 -3.39 23.34 -20.81
CA THR A 6 -4.31 24.21 -20.06
C THR A 6 -3.60 24.78 -18.83
N ARG A 7 -3.68 26.10 -18.66
CA ARG A 7 -3.17 26.81 -17.47
C ARG A 7 -3.89 26.31 -16.21
N ASN A 8 -3.15 25.74 -15.26
CA ASN A 8 -3.47 25.75 -13.82
C ASN A 8 -2.28 25.29 -12.94
N GLU A 9 -1.07 25.76 -13.25
CA GLU A 9 0.12 25.60 -12.40
C GLU A 9 0.87 26.93 -12.31
N MET A 10 0.45 27.81 -11.39
CA MET A 10 1.20 29.04 -11.04
C MET A 10 0.75 29.63 -9.68
N MET A 11 0.81 28.81 -8.64
CA MET A 11 1.06 29.25 -7.26
C MET A 11 2.04 28.26 -6.61
N TRP A 12 2.85 28.73 -5.66
CA TRP A 12 3.95 27.99 -5.00
C TRP A 12 5.25 27.81 -5.81
N ASN A 13 5.71 28.88 -6.47
CA ASN A 13 7.13 29.04 -6.82
C ASN A 13 7.53 30.52 -6.93
N LYS A 14 7.46 31.24 -5.79
CA LYS A 14 8.14 32.53 -5.56
C LYS A 14 7.94 33.00 -4.11
N MET A 15 8.85 32.60 -3.22
CA MET A 15 9.11 33.28 -1.95
C MET A 15 10.39 32.70 -1.32
N ASP A 16 11.53 33.20 -1.79
CA ASP A 16 12.78 33.27 -1.03
C ASP A 16 13.54 34.52 -1.52
N ASP A 17 14.25 35.15 -0.58
CA ASP A 17 15.20 36.26 -0.69
C ASP A 17 14.74 37.63 -1.27
N GLU A 18 14.45 38.59 -0.38
CA GLU A 18 15.25 39.83 -0.25
C GLU A 18 15.00 40.61 1.09
N CYS A 19 15.97 40.48 2.01
CA CYS A 19 16.52 41.44 3.00
C CYS A 19 15.68 42.41 3.90
N ILE A 20 15.88 42.21 5.23
CA ILE A 20 16.39 43.18 6.26
C ILE A 20 15.42 44.15 7.03
N ASN A 21 15.25 43.83 8.34
CA ASN A 21 15.18 44.64 9.59
C ASN A 21 14.66 46.12 9.61
N SER A 22 13.61 46.39 10.42
CA SER A 22 13.71 47.19 11.69
C SER A 22 12.35 47.56 12.40
N ILE A 23 12.14 47.03 13.62
CA ILE A 23 11.60 47.62 14.91
C ILE A 23 10.73 48.93 14.89
N PRO A 24 9.66 49.16 15.71
CA PRO A 24 8.61 48.28 16.28
C PRO A 24 7.14 48.87 16.28
N ALA A 25 6.20 48.05 16.76
CA ALA A 25 4.85 48.29 17.34
C ALA A 25 4.26 49.71 17.60
N THR A 26 2.97 49.90 17.23
CA THR A 26 1.91 50.53 18.08
C THR A 26 0.46 50.12 17.67
N TRP A 27 -0.26 49.50 18.61
CA TRP A 27 -1.64 49.77 19.10
C TRP A 27 -2.78 50.39 18.23
N ILE A 28 -4.00 49.87 18.48
CA ILE A 28 -5.38 50.47 18.37
C ILE A 28 -6.36 49.87 17.33
N SER A 29 -7.16 48.93 17.87
CA SER A 29 -8.62 48.70 17.79
C SER A 29 -9.49 48.78 16.50
N SER A 30 -10.60 48.05 16.62
CA SER A 30 -11.96 48.32 16.10
C SER A 30 -12.25 48.13 14.60
N SER A 31 -12.90 47.00 14.29
CA SER A 31 -13.95 46.87 13.27
C SER A 31 -15.07 47.91 13.52
N PRO A 32 -15.85 48.34 12.50
CA PRO A 32 -16.86 47.45 11.93
C PRO A 32 -17.12 47.57 10.41
N LEU A 33 -17.80 46.55 9.87
CA LEU A 33 -18.57 46.58 8.61
C LEU A 33 -19.89 47.40 8.81
N PRO A 34 -20.78 47.60 7.80
CA PRO A 34 -20.71 47.32 6.36
C PRO A 34 -21.10 48.54 5.46
N VAL A 35 -20.84 48.47 4.14
CA VAL A 35 -21.58 49.29 3.14
C VAL A 35 -21.90 48.47 1.89
N TYR A 36 -23.19 48.46 1.50
CA TYR A 36 -23.69 47.93 0.23
C TYR A 36 -23.40 48.89 -0.92
N CYS A 37 -23.06 48.37 -2.12
CA CYS A 37 -23.33 49.08 -3.38
C CYS A 37 -23.35 48.14 -4.60
N ALA A 38 -24.57 47.83 -5.07
CA ALA A 38 -24.91 47.63 -6.47
C ALA A 38 -25.70 48.90 -6.92
N PRO A 39 -26.00 49.18 -8.21
CA PRO A 39 -26.03 48.25 -9.35
C PRO A 39 -25.50 48.80 -10.70
N CYS A 40 -25.52 47.95 -11.73
CA CYS A 40 -25.79 48.37 -13.11
C CYS A 40 -26.62 47.30 -13.84
N ILE A 41 -27.62 47.74 -14.60
CA ILE A 41 -28.73 46.94 -15.15
C ILE A 41 -28.69 46.94 -16.69
N ASN A 42 -29.22 45.86 -17.28
CA ASN A 42 -29.68 45.64 -18.67
C ASN A 42 -28.60 45.25 -19.71
N GLN A 43 -28.80 44.35 -20.68
CA GLN A 43 -29.99 43.72 -21.33
C GLN A 43 -29.65 42.21 -21.60
N PHE A 44 -30.51 41.20 -21.81
CA PHE A 44 -31.84 41.06 -22.46
C PHE A 44 -32.64 39.88 -21.82
N ILE A 45 -33.96 39.85 -22.02
CA ILE A 45 -34.89 38.74 -21.67
C ILE A 45 -35.84 38.46 -22.87
N PRO A 46 -36.78 37.49 -22.83
CA PRO A 46 -36.68 36.13 -23.37
C PRO A 46 -37.52 35.90 -24.66
N LEU A 47 -37.54 34.67 -25.16
CA LEU A 47 -38.74 34.12 -25.85
C LEU A 47 -39.02 32.67 -25.43
N LEU A 48 -40.30 32.31 -25.41
CA LEU A 48 -40.86 31.12 -24.78
C LEU A 48 -41.83 30.42 -25.76
N GLN A 49 -41.77 29.07 -25.81
CA GLN A 49 -42.94 28.16 -25.90
C GLN A 49 -43.58 27.85 -27.31
N TRP A 50 -44.32 26.70 -27.36
CA TRP A 50 -45.32 26.23 -28.39
C TRP A 50 -44.78 25.60 -29.71
N TRP A 51 -45.27 24.48 -30.31
CA TRP A 51 -46.22 23.34 -30.02
C TRP A 51 -45.45 21.99 -29.93
N ARG A 52 -45.95 20.77 -29.61
CA ARG A 52 -47.27 20.13 -29.32
C ARG A 52 -48.16 19.52 -30.46
N TYR A 53 -47.89 18.26 -30.86
CA TYR A 53 -48.84 17.29 -31.47
C TYR A 53 -48.63 15.92 -30.77
N TRP A 54 -49.58 15.30 -30.04
CA TRP A 54 -50.81 14.59 -30.44
C TRP A 54 -50.62 13.39 -31.39
N ASN A 55 -50.69 12.15 -30.87
CA ASN A 55 -51.92 11.32 -30.92
C ASN A 55 -51.84 10.05 -30.01
N PRO A 56 -52.93 9.61 -29.34
CA PRO A 56 -52.97 8.37 -28.55
C PRO A 56 -53.92 7.28 -29.11
N LEU A 57 -53.63 6.01 -28.83
CA LEU A 57 -54.53 4.83 -28.93
C LEU A 57 -53.98 3.77 -27.96
N VAL A 58 -54.55 3.53 -26.77
CA VAL A 58 -55.80 2.81 -26.49
C VAL A 58 -55.79 1.37 -27.00
N PHE A 59 -55.49 0.43 -26.10
CA PHE A 59 -56.28 -0.80 -25.95
C PHE A 59 -56.37 -1.19 -24.47
N ARG A 60 -57.59 -1.53 -24.03
CA ARG A 60 -57.95 -1.97 -22.67
C ARG A 60 -58.32 -3.46 -22.71
N THR A 61 -58.61 -4.02 -21.52
CA THR A 61 -59.17 -5.38 -21.27
C THR A 61 -58.13 -6.51 -21.46
N VAL A 62 -58.04 -7.54 -20.61
CA VAL A 62 -59.00 -8.11 -19.64
C VAL A 62 -58.28 -8.51 -18.32
N MET A 63 -58.85 -8.19 -17.15
CA MET A 63 -58.49 -8.91 -15.92
C MET A 63 -59.10 -10.33 -15.96
N ARG A 64 -58.29 -11.38 -15.75
CA ARG A 64 -58.78 -12.67 -15.29
C ARG A 64 -57.95 -13.17 -14.12
N SER A 65 -58.57 -13.09 -12.94
CA SER A 65 -58.07 -13.69 -11.71
C SER A 65 -58.18 -15.22 -11.81
N TYR A 66 -57.08 -15.92 -11.57
CA TYR A 66 -57.10 -17.29 -11.05
C TYR A 66 -56.02 -17.41 -9.98
N PRO A 67 -56.34 -17.90 -8.77
CA PRO A 67 -55.33 -18.21 -7.75
C PRO A 67 -54.67 -19.55 -8.08
N ILE A 68 -53.39 -19.72 -7.76
CA ILE A 68 -52.78 -21.01 -7.38
C ILE A 68 -51.40 -20.76 -6.74
N ILE A 69 -51.33 -21.10 -5.45
CA ILE A 69 -50.18 -21.66 -4.71
C ILE A 69 -48.82 -20.96 -4.91
N ALA A 70 -48.47 -20.11 -3.95
CA ALA A 70 -47.09 -19.73 -3.70
C ALA A 70 -46.33 -20.91 -3.07
N SER A 71 -45.67 -21.73 -3.91
CA SER A 71 -44.71 -22.72 -3.44
C SER A 71 -43.44 -22.01 -2.97
N ALA A 72 -43.30 -21.85 -1.66
CA ALA A 72 -42.04 -21.44 -1.04
C ALA A 72 -40.98 -22.55 -1.22
N LEU A 73 -40.29 -22.54 -2.35
CA LEU A 73 -39.07 -23.30 -2.56
C LEU A 73 -37.95 -22.65 -1.76
N SER A 74 -37.91 -22.98 -0.46
CA SER A 74 -36.71 -22.84 0.35
C SER A 74 -35.63 -23.70 -0.28
N LEU A 75 -34.79 -23.09 -1.12
CA LEU A 75 -33.50 -23.65 -1.53
C LEU A 75 -32.58 -23.66 -0.30
N ALA A 76 -32.82 -24.64 0.58
CA ALA A 76 -31.81 -25.08 1.53
C ALA A 76 -30.63 -25.55 0.69
N ALA A 77 -29.57 -24.73 0.64
CA ALA A 77 -28.30 -25.14 0.07
C ALA A 77 -27.80 -26.33 0.88
N ALA A 78 -27.99 -27.54 0.34
CA ALA A 78 -27.38 -28.72 0.91
C ALA A 78 -25.87 -28.47 0.97
N PRO A 79 -25.21 -28.69 2.12
CA PRO A 79 -23.77 -28.56 2.18
C PRO A 79 -23.19 -29.55 1.17
N VAL A 80 -22.50 -29.04 0.15
CA VAL A 80 -21.64 -29.88 -0.67
C VAL A 80 -20.52 -30.32 0.27
N TRP A 81 -20.62 -31.54 0.79
CA TRP A 81 -19.55 -32.17 1.55
C TRP A 81 -18.37 -32.35 0.59
N ALA A 82 -17.50 -31.34 0.54
CA ALA A 82 -16.23 -31.45 -0.14
C ALA A 82 -15.51 -32.64 0.48
N THR A 83 -15.28 -33.67 -0.31
CA THR A 83 -14.44 -34.80 0.08
C THR A 83 -13.11 -34.23 0.58
N PRO A 84 -12.71 -34.47 1.84
CA PRO A 84 -11.51 -33.85 2.37
C PRO A 84 -10.31 -34.43 1.62
N ASN A 85 -9.78 -33.66 0.66
CA ASN A 85 -8.54 -33.99 -0.02
C ASN A 85 -7.48 -34.22 1.06
N HIS A 86 -7.00 -35.45 1.14
CA HIS A 86 -5.96 -35.90 2.07
C HIS A 86 -4.58 -35.36 1.66
N HIS A 87 -4.49 -34.05 1.42
CA HIS A 87 -3.20 -33.38 1.44
C HIS A 87 -2.69 -33.43 2.88
N PRO A 88 -1.43 -33.86 3.10
CA PRO A 88 -0.84 -33.77 4.41
C PRO A 88 -0.85 -32.29 4.81
N LYS A 89 -1.46 -31.99 5.94
CA LYS A 89 -1.50 -30.63 6.48
C LYS A 89 -0.06 -30.19 6.77
N THR A 90 0.29 -28.98 6.35
CA THR A 90 1.63 -28.40 6.47
C THR A 90 1.55 -26.97 6.99
N SER A 91 2.45 -26.60 7.90
CA SER A 91 2.73 -25.21 8.27
C SER A 91 4.04 -24.72 7.64
N ILE A 92 4.28 -23.41 7.74
CA ILE A 92 5.49 -22.77 7.24
C ILE A 92 6.12 -21.93 8.35
N ASP A 93 7.37 -22.25 8.66
CA ASP A 93 8.23 -21.51 9.57
C ASP A 93 9.19 -20.60 8.78
N TYR A 94 9.41 -19.40 9.31
CA TYR A 94 10.30 -18.40 8.74
C TYR A 94 11.51 -18.16 9.65
N THR A 95 12.67 -17.88 9.04
CA THR A 95 13.86 -17.44 9.76
C THR A 95 14.67 -16.51 8.86
N VAL A 96 14.95 -15.29 9.31
CA VAL A 96 15.88 -14.39 8.60
C VAL A 96 17.30 -14.94 8.63
N VAL A 97 17.98 -14.88 7.48
CA VAL A 97 19.42 -15.12 7.37
C VAL A 97 20.15 -13.81 7.64
N THR A 98 20.68 -13.65 8.85
CA THR A 98 21.23 -12.38 9.33
C THR A 98 22.68 -12.12 8.90
N GLY A 99 23.12 -10.86 9.03
CA GLY A 99 24.43 -10.37 8.62
C GLY A 99 24.57 -10.24 7.10
N VAL A 100 23.45 -10.14 6.37
CA VAL A 100 23.43 -9.92 4.91
C VAL A 100 23.14 -8.46 4.58
N PHE A 101 22.24 -7.83 5.34
CA PHE A 101 21.80 -6.45 5.14
C PHE A 101 21.91 -5.68 6.45
N GLN A 102 22.45 -4.45 6.39
CA GLN A 102 22.69 -3.59 7.56
C GLN A 102 21.45 -3.42 8.46
N GLN A 103 20.24 -3.52 7.91
CA GLN A 103 18.97 -3.35 8.61
C GLN A 103 18.68 -4.41 9.68
N ASP A 104 19.36 -5.57 9.65
CA ASP A 104 19.26 -6.57 10.71
C ASP A 104 20.14 -6.27 11.94
N ASP A 105 21.17 -5.43 11.78
CA ASP A 105 22.08 -5.01 12.85
C ASP A 105 21.37 -4.07 13.85
N PRO A 106 21.37 -4.38 15.17
CA PRO A 106 20.89 -3.48 16.21
C PRO A 106 21.42 -2.04 16.11
N ALA A 107 22.67 -1.85 15.67
CA ALA A 107 23.34 -0.56 15.58
C ALA A 107 22.92 0.30 14.38
N THR A 108 22.22 -0.25 13.38
CA THR A 108 21.72 0.53 12.24
C THR A 108 20.49 1.32 12.64
N ASP A 109 20.60 2.65 12.65
CA ASP A 109 19.50 3.58 12.91
C ASP A 109 18.56 3.69 11.69
N PRO A 110 17.28 3.30 11.79
CA PRO A 110 16.32 3.45 10.69
C PRO A 110 16.00 4.91 10.35
N SER A 111 16.21 5.85 11.27
CA SER A 111 15.81 7.25 11.06
C SER A 111 16.72 8.01 10.09
N THR A 112 17.97 7.58 9.96
CA THR A 112 19.00 8.19 9.09
C THR A 112 19.40 7.30 7.90
N PHE A 113 18.79 6.11 7.76
CA PHE A 113 19.21 5.11 6.78
C PHE A 113 18.80 5.45 5.32
N ASN A 114 19.78 5.68 4.45
CA ASN A 114 19.55 5.87 3.01
C ASN A 114 19.88 4.60 2.21
N PHE A 115 18.85 3.78 1.97
CA PHE A 115 18.96 2.51 1.23
C PHE A 115 19.49 2.64 -0.20
N THR A 116 19.26 3.78 -0.88
CA THR A 116 19.76 3.99 -2.25
C THR A 116 21.25 4.30 -2.29
N ALA A 117 21.76 4.97 -1.25
CA ALA A 117 23.19 5.27 -1.10
C ALA A 117 23.98 4.07 -0.53
N SER A 118 23.33 3.19 0.24
CA SER A 118 23.97 2.02 0.87
C SER A 118 23.85 0.71 0.09
N ASN A 119 23.44 0.75 -1.19
CA ASN A 119 23.21 -0.45 -2.01
C ASN A 119 22.21 -1.43 -1.35
N PHE A 120 21.04 -0.92 -0.95
CA PHE A 120 20.04 -1.57 -0.09
C PHE A 120 20.55 -1.98 1.31
N GLY A 121 21.72 -1.51 1.73
CA GLY A 121 22.40 -1.98 2.93
C GLY A 121 23.12 -3.31 2.76
N LEU A 122 23.31 -3.80 1.53
CA LEU A 122 24.02 -5.05 1.27
C LEU A 122 25.44 -4.98 1.81
N ILE A 123 25.74 -5.81 2.82
CA ILE A 123 27.03 -5.82 3.48
C ILE A 123 28.08 -6.39 2.51
N ASN A 124 29.20 -5.68 2.34
CA ASN A 124 30.36 -6.20 1.63
C ASN A 124 31.05 -7.26 2.50
N ARG A 125 30.88 -8.52 2.13
CA ARG A 125 31.35 -9.71 2.85
C ARG A 125 31.67 -10.86 1.90
N ASP A 126 32.46 -11.81 2.37
CA ASP A 126 32.56 -13.11 1.70
C ASP A 126 31.38 -14.02 2.08
N TYR A 127 30.98 -14.87 1.14
CA TYR A 127 30.05 -15.98 1.35
C TYR A 127 30.76 -17.34 1.23
N PRO A 128 30.28 -18.40 1.92
CA PRO A 128 30.85 -19.75 1.82
C PRO A 128 30.93 -20.30 0.38
N SER A 129 30.09 -19.80 -0.52
CA SER A 129 30.01 -20.19 -1.93
C SER A 129 31.03 -19.49 -2.84
N ASP A 130 31.72 -18.44 -2.38
CA ASP A 130 32.49 -17.52 -3.25
C ASP A 130 33.65 -18.19 -4.00
N SER A 131 34.17 -19.31 -3.50
CA SER A 131 35.15 -20.16 -4.20
C SER A 131 34.63 -20.73 -5.53
N SER A 132 33.31 -20.81 -5.70
CA SER A 132 32.61 -21.34 -6.87
C SER A 132 31.81 -20.29 -7.65
N CYS A 133 31.89 -19.01 -7.24
CA CYS A 133 31.21 -17.91 -7.91
C CYS A 133 31.86 -17.63 -9.28
N PRO A 134 31.08 -17.55 -10.38
CA PRO A 134 31.60 -17.16 -11.69
C PRO A 134 32.32 -15.80 -11.63
N ASP A 135 33.46 -15.69 -12.31
CA ASP A 135 34.27 -14.46 -12.37
C ASP A 135 34.58 -13.83 -10.99
N LYS A 136 34.86 -14.66 -9.98
CA LYS A 136 35.11 -14.27 -8.56
C LYS A 136 35.87 -12.95 -8.33
N THR A 137 36.88 -12.64 -9.14
CA THR A 137 37.70 -11.42 -9.01
C THR A 137 37.05 -10.14 -9.54
N LYS A 138 35.91 -10.25 -10.21
CA LYS A 138 35.13 -9.15 -10.82
C LYS A 138 33.65 -9.15 -10.41
N ALA A 139 33.17 -10.23 -9.79
CA ALA A 139 31.78 -10.34 -9.34
C ALA A 139 31.43 -9.24 -8.33
N THR A 140 30.32 -8.54 -8.55
CA THR A 140 29.77 -7.59 -7.59
C THR A 140 29.28 -8.30 -6.32
N GLN A 141 29.03 -7.53 -5.26
CA GLN A 141 28.49 -8.10 -4.02
C GLN A 141 27.10 -8.74 -4.23
N TRP A 142 26.29 -8.18 -5.12
CA TRP A 142 25.02 -8.77 -5.54
C TRP A 142 25.21 -10.10 -6.29
N GLN A 143 26.15 -10.20 -7.23
CA GLN A 143 26.42 -11.47 -7.93
C GLN A 143 26.86 -12.58 -6.97
N LYS A 144 27.70 -12.24 -5.98
CA LYS A 144 28.08 -13.18 -4.91
C LYS A 144 26.86 -13.63 -4.09
N LEU A 145 25.99 -12.71 -3.67
CA LEU A 145 24.77 -13.04 -2.94
C LEU A 145 23.81 -13.91 -3.77
N ASN A 146 23.60 -13.57 -5.04
CA ASN A 146 22.75 -14.34 -5.95
C ASN A 146 23.28 -15.78 -6.13
N HIS A 147 24.61 -15.92 -6.26
CA HIS A 147 25.28 -17.23 -6.29
C HIS A 147 25.13 -17.98 -4.96
N TYR A 148 25.28 -17.31 -3.82
CA TYR A 148 25.09 -17.91 -2.49
C TYR A 148 23.67 -18.45 -2.27
N ILE A 149 22.64 -17.66 -2.58
CA ILE A 149 21.24 -18.09 -2.47
C ILE A 149 20.97 -19.30 -3.39
N LYS A 150 21.55 -19.30 -4.60
CA LYS A 150 21.48 -20.44 -5.52
C LYS A 150 22.19 -21.69 -4.99
N THR A 151 23.36 -21.54 -4.36
CA THR A 151 24.07 -22.64 -3.70
C THR A 151 23.23 -23.23 -2.56
N LEU A 152 22.65 -22.38 -1.70
CA LEU A 152 21.77 -22.80 -0.62
C LEU A 152 20.55 -23.60 -1.15
N ASN A 153 19.83 -23.06 -2.14
CA ASN A 153 18.69 -23.74 -2.75
C ASN A 153 19.04 -25.03 -3.52
N HIS A 154 20.32 -25.24 -3.84
CA HIS A 154 20.81 -26.47 -4.45
C HIS A 154 21.33 -27.51 -3.44
N ASP A 155 21.60 -27.14 -2.18
CA ASP A 155 22.11 -28.06 -1.16
C ASP A 155 21.14 -29.25 -0.95
N PRO A 156 21.62 -30.51 -1.03
CA PRO A 156 20.82 -31.69 -0.72
C PRO A 156 20.19 -31.67 0.68
N LYS A 157 20.81 -31.01 1.67
CA LYS A 157 20.25 -30.84 3.03
C LYS A 157 19.02 -29.96 3.02
N THR A 158 19.08 -28.80 2.37
CA THR A 158 17.96 -27.87 2.23
C THR A 158 16.75 -28.58 1.62
N LYS A 159 16.96 -29.36 0.55
CA LYS A 159 15.91 -30.21 -0.05
C LYS A 159 15.40 -31.30 0.91
N LYS A 160 16.28 -31.99 1.63
CA LYS A 160 15.93 -33.04 2.61
C LYS A 160 15.10 -32.50 3.78
N ASN A 161 15.32 -31.25 4.16
CA ASN A 161 14.66 -30.59 5.30
C ASN A 161 13.35 -29.88 4.91
N ASN A 162 12.94 -29.91 3.62
CA ASN A 162 11.88 -29.06 3.06
C ASN A 162 12.12 -27.55 3.29
N GLU A 163 13.38 -27.14 3.25
CA GLU A 163 13.81 -25.75 3.35
C GLU A 163 13.93 -25.13 1.94
N ARG A 164 13.77 -23.81 1.86
CA ARG A 164 14.23 -22.99 0.73
C ARG A 164 14.60 -21.59 1.20
N TYR A 165 15.35 -20.87 0.38
CA TYR A 165 15.76 -19.50 0.62
C TYR A 165 15.17 -18.58 -0.43
N ALA A 166 14.60 -17.47 0.01
CA ALA A 166 13.99 -16.45 -0.84
C ALA A 166 14.38 -15.05 -0.35
N LEU A 167 14.59 -14.15 -1.30
CA LEU A 167 14.89 -12.74 -1.03
C LEU A 167 13.64 -11.91 -1.31
N LEU A 168 13.04 -11.38 -0.24
CA LEU A 168 11.92 -10.46 -0.30
C LEU A 168 12.44 -9.03 -0.44
N PHE A 169 11.89 -8.23 -1.35
CA PHE A 169 12.10 -6.79 -1.44
C PHE A 169 10.81 -6.08 -1.01
N LEU A 170 10.74 -5.66 0.24
CA LEU A 170 9.57 -5.02 0.86
C LEU A 170 9.68 -3.49 0.69
N GLY A 171 8.84 -2.90 -0.16
CA GLY A 171 8.85 -1.45 -0.44
C GLY A 171 7.65 -0.73 0.15
N ARG A 172 7.89 0.32 0.93
CA ARG A 172 6.84 1.26 1.38
C ARG A 172 6.43 2.15 0.21
N HIS A 173 5.14 2.39 0.03
CA HIS A 173 4.64 3.35 -0.95
C HIS A 173 5.33 4.73 -0.84
N GLY A 174 5.40 5.45 -1.97
CA GLY A 174 5.73 6.87 -1.99
C GLY A 174 4.74 7.70 -1.17
N GLU A 175 5.07 8.94 -0.86
CA GLU A 175 4.21 9.85 -0.11
C GLU A 175 2.82 9.95 -0.75
N GLY A 176 1.79 9.60 0.02
CA GLY A 176 0.40 9.80 -0.38
C GLY A 176 -0.21 11.02 0.31
N TYR A 177 -1.32 11.53 -0.22
CA TYR A 177 -2.00 12.70 0.35
C TYR A 177 -2.36 12.55 1.84
N HIS A 178 -2.60 11.32 2.34
CA HIS A 178 -2.75 11.05 3.77
C HIS A 178 -1.49 11.35 4.61
N ASN A 179 -0.28 11.11 4.09
CA ASN A 179 0.97 11.43 4.80
C ASN A 179 1.23 12.94 4.82
N ALA A 180 0.95 13.62 3.71
CA ALA A 180 1.02 15.08 3.64
C ALA A 180 -0.02 15.74 4.57
N ALA A 181 -1.23 15.18 4.65
CA ALA A 181 -2.27 15.64 5.57
C ALA A 181 -1.90 15.40 7.04
N GLU A 182 -1.41 14.20 7.40
CA GLU A 182 -0.88 13.93 8.75
C GLU A 182 0.23 14.92 9.12
N SER A 183 1.18 15.17 8.21
CA SER A 183 2.28 16.11 8.43
C SER A 183 1.81 17.56 8.59
N TYR A 184 0.72 17.94 7.92
CA TYR A 184 0.14 19.29 7.97
C TYR A 184 -0.71 19.52 9.23
N PHE A 185 -1.53 18.55 9.63
CA PHE A 185 -2.39 18.67 10.82
C PHE A 185 -1.69 18.27 12.12
N GLY A 186 -0.61 17.49 12.04
CA GLY A 186 0.04 16.84 13.17
C GLY A 186 -0.65 15.54 13.56
N THR A 187 0.14 14.51 13.92
CA THR A 187 -0.34 13.17 14.28
C THR A 187 -1.50 13.12 15.29
N PRO A 188 -1.55 13.88 16.41
CA PRO A 188 -2.70 13.84 17.32
C PRO A 188 -4.01 14.33 16.68
N ALA A 189 -3.99 15.48 15.98
CA ALA A 189 -5.18 16.00 15.29
C ALA A 189 -5.57 15.16 14.07
N TRP A 190 -4.58 14.53 13.43
CA TRP A 190 -4.80 13.56 12.35
C TRP A 190 -5.56 12.33 12.87
N ASN A 191 -4.98 11.62 13.86
CA ASN A 191 -5.52 10.40 14.43
C ASN A 191 -6.88 10.60 15.12
N CYS A 192 -7.13 11.77 15.74
CA CYS A 192 -8.40 12.00 16.45
C CYS A 192 -9.54 12.54 15.59
N TYR A 193 -9.30 13.07 14.38
CA TYR A 193 -10.36 13.78 13.65
C TYR A 193 -10.25 13.79 12.12
N TRP A 194 -9.06 14.01 11.58
CA TRP A 194 -8.92 14.19 10.13
C TRP A 194 -8.86 12.86 9.38
N ALA A 195 -8.27 11.83 9.97
CA ALA A 195 -8.06 10.55 9.30
C ALA A 195 -9.35 9.77 8.99
N GLU A 196 -10.41 9.94 9.82
CA GLU A 196 -11.76 9.38 9.59
C GLU A 196 -12.53 10.08 8.45
N ARG A 197 -12.05 11.23 7.96
CA ARG A 197 -12.72 11.98 6.89
C ARG A 197 -12.24 11.49 5.55
N GLU A 198 -13.06 11.67 4.51
CA GLU A 198 -12.65 11.40 3.13
C GLU A 198 -11.58 12.39 2.64
N GLY A 199 -11.57 13.61 3.21
CA GLY A 199 -10.74 14.74 2.81
C GLY A 199 -11.15 16.04 3.50
N ASN A 200 -10.55 17.16 3.09
CA ASN A 200 -10.92 18.52 3.53
C ASN A 200 -11.69 19.34 2.47
N GLY A 201 -12.16 18.70 1.41
CA GLY A 201 -12.83 19.36 0.28
C GLY A 201 -11.89 19.99 -0.76
N THR A 202 -10.58 20.07 -0.47
CA THR A 202 -9.53 20.44 -1.46
C THR A 202 -8.67 19.23 -1.83
N VAL A 203 -8.38 18.38 -0.85
CA VAL A 203 -7.59 17.15 -0.98
C VAL A 203 -8.40 15.97 -0.42
N THR A 204 -8.33 14.84 -1.11
CA THR A 204 -8.88 13.53 -0.70
C THR A 204 -7.76 12.63 -0.20
N TRP A 205 -7.99 11.95 0.93
CA TRP A 205 -7.04 10.99 1.50
C TRP A 205 -7.66 9.62 1.81
N ALA A 206 -8.99 9.46 1.64
CA ALA A 206 -9.57 8.13 1.42
C ALA A 206 -8.88 7.45 0.22
N ASP A 207 -8.49 6.17 0.39
CA ASP A 207 -7.64 5.41 -0.53
C ASP A 207 -6.52 6.25 -1.21
N ALA A 208 -5.82 7.07 -0.41
CA ALA A 208 -5.00 8.18 -0.91
C ALA A 208 -4.11 7.84 -2.11
N HIS A 209 -4.19 8.67 -3.15
CA HIS A 209 -3.23 8.73 -4.25
C HIS A 209 -1.87 9.29 -3.80
N LEU A 210 -0.83 9.11 -4.62
CA LEU A 210 0.49 9.71 -4.43
C LEU A 210 0.45 11.24 -4.61
N THR A 211 1.29 11.95 -3.85
CA THR A 211 1.61 13.36 -4.10
C THR A 211 2.67 13.47 -5.20
N SER A 212 2.93 14.68 -5.70
CA SER A 212 4.06 14.93 -6.63
C SER A 212 5.43 14.58 -6.00
N ALA A 213 5.57 14.74 -4.68
CA ALA A 213 6.75 14.29 -3.94
C ALA A 213 6.80 12.75 -3.87
N GLY A 214 5.66 12.09 -3.66
CA GLY A 214 5.55 10.63 -3.73
C GLY A 214 5.93 10.07 -5.09
N VAL A 215 5.47 10.66 -6.19
CA VAL A 215 5.89 10.30 -7.56
C VAL A 215 7.41 10.49 -7.72
N THR A 216 7.95 11.63 -7.28
CA THR A 216 9.40 11.91 -7.32
C THR A 216 10.22 10.87 -6.53
N GLN A 217 9.70 10.39 -5.40
CA GLN A 217 10.32 9.29 -4.65
C GLN A 217 10.36 8.01 -5.50
N THR A 218 9.25 7.64 -6.17
CA THR A 218 9.23 6.45 -7.04
C THR A 218 10.23 6.52 -8.20
N ASP A 219 10.45 7.71 -8.77
CA ASP A 219 11.47 7.94 -9.80
C ASP A 219 12.90 7.71 -9.28
N VAL A 220 13.17 8.04 -8.00
CA VAL A 220 14.44 7.73 -7.34
C VAL A 220 14.61 6.21 -7.20
N VAL A 221 13.57 5.49 -6.75
CA VAL A 221 13.63 4.02 -6.63
C VAL A 221 13.79 3.34 -7.99
N ASN A 222 13.10 3.83 -9.03
CA ASN A 222 13.23 3.33 -10.40
C ASN A 222 14.66 3.47 -10.93
N ARG A 223 15.26 4.67 -10.82
CA ARG A 223 16.66 4.89 -11.21
C ARG A 223 17.62 4.02 -10.42
N PHE A 224 17.38 3.83 -9.12
CA PHE A 224 18.18 2.94 -8.28
C PHE A 224 18.08 1.48 -8.77
N TRP A 225 16.88 0.95 -9.00
CA TRP A 225 16.71 -0.38 -9.60
C TRP A 225 17.39 -0.53 -10.96
N ASN A 226 17.32 0.49 -11.83
CA ASN A 226 18.04 0.45 -13.10
C ASN A 226 19.56 0.32 -12.90
N THR A 227 20.15 1.08 -11.97
CA THR A 227 21.57 0.93 -11.60
C THR A 227 21.86 -0.46 -11.04
N LEU A 228 21.00 -1.00 -10.17
CA LEU A 228 21.18 -2.34 -9.61
C LEU A 228 21.16 -3.44 -10.69
N LEU A 229 20.25 -3.35 -11.66
CA LEU A 229 20.13 -4.31 -12.76
C LEU A 229 21.29 -4.18 -13.76
N THR A 230 21.67 -2.95 -14.10
CA THR A 230 22.61 -2.70 -15.21
C THR A 230 24.08 -2.65 -14.78
N ALA A 231 24.39 -2.12 -13.59
CA ALA A 231 25.75 -2.03 -13.06
C ALA A 231 26.02 -3.14 -12.03
N GLU A 232 25.21 -3.20 -10.95
CA GLU A 232 25.45 -4.13 -9.85
C GLU A 232 25.10 -5.59 -10.16
N LYS A 233 24.35 -5.85 -11.23
CA LYS A 233 23.89 -7.20 -11.64
C LYS A 233 23.09 -7.92 -10.55
N ILE A 234 22.18 -7.21 -9.89
CA ILE A 234 21.13 -7.83 -9.06
C ILE A 234 20.27 -8.78 -9.94
N GLU A 235 19.77 -9.87 -9.36
CA GLU A 235 18.69 -10.60 -10.01
C GLU A 235 17.39 -9.78 -9.88
N ALA A 236 16.67 -9.62 -11.00
CA ALA A 236 15.38 -8.95 -10.98
C ALA A 236 14.35 -9.78 -10.16
N PRO A 237 13.38 -9.14 -9.48
CA PRO A 237 12.27 -9.87 -8.90
C PRO A 237 11.56 -10.72 -9.96
N GLU A 238 11.28 -11.96 -9.60
CA GLU A 238 10.63 -12.95 -10.45
C GLU A 238 9.10 -12.92 -10.27
N SER A 239 8.66 -12.52 -9.08
CA SER A 239 7.27 -12.22 -8.72
C SER A 239 7.12 -10.81 -8.15
N TYR A 240 5.95 -10.22 -8.38
CA TYR A 240 5.58 -8.89 -7.91
C TYR A 240 4.22 -8.96 -7.20
N TYR A 241 4.17 -8.46 -5.98
CA TYR A 241 2.96 -8.35 -5.18
C TYR A 241 2.74 -6.91 -4.72
N THR A 242 1.48 -6.57 -4.45
CA THR A 242 1.11 -5.25 -3.95
C THR A 242 -0.11 -5.31 -3.06
N SER A 243 -0.15 -4.41 -2.08
CA SER A 243 -1.38 -3.97 -1.43
C SER A 243 -2.43 -3.52 -2.47
N PRO A 244 -3.74 -3.68 -2.18
CA PRO A 244 -4.82 -3.12 -2.99
C PRO A 244 -5.04 -1.60 -2.84
N LEU A 245 -4.38 -0.93 -1.89
CA LEU A 245 -4.52 0.52 -1.69
C LEU A 245 -3.79 1.30 -2.78
N TYR A 246 -4.41 2.35 -3.33
CA TYR A 246 -4.02 3.03 -4.57
C TYR A 246 -2.56 3.45 -4.60
N ARG A 247 -2.08 4.11 -3.54
CA ARG A 247 -0.67 4.51 -3.37
C ARG A 247 0.34 3.38 -3.57
N CYS A 248 0.02 2.14 -3.19
CA CYS A 248 0.90 0.99 -3.40
C CYS A 248 0.84 0.50 -4.84
N LEU A 249 -0.37 0.43 -5.41
CA LEU A 249 -0.60 0.04 -6.80
C LEU A 249 0.19 0.95 -7.76
N ASP A 250 0.12 2.27 -7.55
CA ASP A 250 0.82 3.27 -8.35
C ASP A 250 2.32 3.35 -8.01
N THR A 251 2.71 3.16 -6.74
CA THR A 251 4.14 3.03 -6.39
C THR A 251 4.80 1.86 -7.12
N ALA A 252 4.16 0.69 -7.13
CA ALA A 252 4.69 -0.49 -7.82
C ALA A 252 4.84 -0.22 -9.33
N LYS A 253 3.81 0.40 -9.93
CA LYS A 253 3.76 0.74 -11.36
C LYS A 253 4.93 1.63 -11.77
N LEU A 254 5.16 2.71 -11.01
CA LEU A 254 6.21 3.69 -11.30
C LEU A 254 7.61 3.12 -10.98
N THR A 255 7.76 2.43 -9.85
CA THR A 255 9.04 1.82 -9.43
C THR A 255 9.60 0.88 -10.49
N PHE A 256 8.77 0.06 -11.13
CA PHE A 256 9.21 -0.93 -12.13
C PHE A 256 8.98 -0.52 -13.59
N ALA A 257 8.52 0.72 -13.84
CA ALA A 257 8.29 1.23 -15.19
C ALA A 257 9.58 1.24 -16.03
N ASN A 258 9.49 0.73 -17.27
CA ASN A 258 10.54 0.79 -18.30
C ASN A 258 11.91 0.18 -17.90
N LEU A 259 11.98 -0.60 -16.81
CA LEU A 259 13.21 -1.28 -16.40
C LEU A 259 13.58 -2.44 -17.35
N PRO A 260 14.86 -2.79 -17.48
CA PRO A 260 15.34 -3.89 -18.33
C PRO A 260 15.08 -5.28 -17.70
N LEU A 261 13.81 -5.57 -17.40
CA LEU A 261 13.39 -6.81 -16.73
C LEU A 261 13.46 -8.03 -17.67
N PRO A 262 13.79 -9.24 -17.17
CA PRO A 262 13.82 -10.45 -17.98
C PRO A 262 12.47 -10.77 -18.61
N ARG A 263 12.42 -11.05 -19.92
CA ARG A 263 11.19 -11.43 -20.64
C ARG A 263 10.45 -12.63 -20.05
N LYS A 264 11.14 -13.52 -19.33
CA LYS A 264 10.54 -14.66 -18.62
C LYS A 264 9.68 -14.23 -17.43
N ASN A 265 10.05 -13.13 -16.78
CA ASN A 265 9.48 -12.63 -15.52
C ASN A 265 9.11 -11.14 -15.69
N PRO A 266 8.14 -10.81 -16.57
CA PRO A 266 7.71 -9.43 -16.79
C PRO A 266 7.01 -8.85 -15.55
N PHE A 267 7.02 -7.52 -15.41
CA PHE A 267 6.27 -6.84 -14.36
C PHE A 267 4.75 -7.01 -14.56
N VAL A 268 4.18 -7.97 -13.82
CA VAL A 268 2.74 -8.28 -13.78
C VAL A 268 2.34 -8.52 -12.32
N PRO A 269 2.07 -7.45 -11.55
CA PRO A 269 1.78 -7.58 -10.11
C PRO A 269 0.52 -8.39 -9.83
N THR A 270 0.54 -9.10 -8.70
CA THR A 270 -0.66 -9.68 -8.08
C THR A 270 -1.04 -8.88 -6.85
N VAL A 271 -2.24 -8.31 -6.88
CA VAL A 271 -2.88 -7.63 -5.76
C VAL A 271 -3.33 -8.69 -4.74
N LYS A 272 -2.87 -8.54 -3.49
CA LYS A 272 -3.28 -9.39 -2.36
C LYS A 272 -3.78 -8.52 -1.21
N GLU A 273 -4.99 -8.80 -0.75
CA GLU A 273 -5.75 -8.02 0.23
C GLU A 273 -4.92 -7.76 1.50
N PHE A 274 -4.31 -8.83 2.03
CA PHE A 274 -3.57 -8.79 3.30
C PHE A 274 -2.17 -8.17 3.23
N PHE A 275 -1.71 -7.62 2.10
CA PHE A 275 -0.55 -6.73 2.07
C PHE A 275 -0.90 -5.25 2.31
N ARG A 276 -2.13 -4.95 2.75
CA ARG A 276 -2.62 -3.60 3.10
C ARG A 276 -2.08 -3.09 4.45
N GLU A 277 -2.12 -1.77 4.62
CA GLU A 277 -1.73 -1.12 5.89
C GLU A 277 -2.60 -1.62 7.06
N GLY A 278 -2.07 -1.48 8.28
CA GLY A 278 -2.83 -1.66 9.52
C GLY A 278 -4.23 -1.04 9.40
N ILE A 279 -5.26 -1.85 9.63
CA ILE A 279 -6.66 -1.47 9.40
C ILE A 279 -7.15 -0.72 10.62
N THR A 280 -7.49 0.55 10.44
CA THR A 280 -8.04 1.43 11.49
C THR A 280 -9.28 2.16 10.96
N ALA A 281 -9.93 2.96 11.80
CA ALA A 281 -11.00 3.86 11.38
C ALA A 281 -10.59 4.88 10.30
N HIS A 282 -9.30 5.04 10.00
CA HIS A 282 -8.83 5.97 8.98
C HIS A 282 -9.31 5.58 7.57
N THR A 283 -9.92 6.51 6.83
CA THR A 283 -10.41 6.26 5.46
C THR A 283 -9.30 5.94 4.48
N CYS A 284 -8.06 6.35 4.78
CA CYS A 284 -6.87 6.00 4.00
C CYS A 284 -6.49 4.51 4.12
N ASN A 285 -7.11 3.76 5.05
CA ASN A 285 -7.02 2.31 5.12
C ASN A 285 -8.13 1.61 4.32
N ARG A 286 -9.24 2.28 3.98
CA ARG A 286 -10.31 1.74 3.12
C ARG A 286 -9.84 1.71 1.67
N ARG A 287 -9.98 0.59 0.99
CA ARG A 287 -9.62 0.47 -0.44
C ARG A 287 -10.80 0.76 -1.37
N SER A 288 -10.48 1.16 -2.59
CA SER A 288 -11.42 1.19 -3.70
C SER A 288 -11.94 -0.19 -4.08
N SER A 289 -13.04 -0.23 -4.84
CA SER A 289 -13.57 -1.48 -5.38
C SER A 289 -12.63 -2.14 -6.38
N LYS A 290 -12.72 -3.46 -6.51
CA LYS A 290 -11.96 -4.27 -7.46
C LYS A 290 -12.16 -3.80 -8.90
N THR A 291 -13.37 -3.45 -9.30
CA THR A 291 -13.68 -2.91 -10.64
C THR A 291 -12.96 -1.59 -10.88
N PHE A 292 -12.92 -0.70 -9.87
CA PHE A 292 -12.14 0.53 -9.97
C PHE A 292 -10.64 0.22 -10.14
N ILE A 293 -10.06 -0.59 -9.26
CA ILE A 293 -8.64 -0.97 -9.33
C ILE A 293 -8.30 -1.61 -10.69
N ALA A 294 -9.14 -2.52 -11.19
CA ALA A 294 -8.95 -3.17 -12.49
C ALA A 294 -9.01 -2.18 -13.66
N SER A 295 -9.83 -1.12 -13.57
CA SER A 295 -9.89 -0.08 -14.59
C SER A 295 -8.63 0.80 -14.63
N GLN A 296 -8.00 1.05 -13.48
CA GLN A 296 -6.80 1.90 -13.36
C GLN A 296 -5.50 1.13 -13.59
N PHE A 297 -5.48 -0.16 -13.26
CA PHE A 297 -4.32 -1.05 -13.36
C PHE A 297 -4.66 -2.32 -14.18
N PRO A 298 -5.00 -2.21 -15.47
CA PRO A 298 -5.58 -3.31 -16.27
C PRO A 298 -4.61 -4.49 -16.53
N THR A 299 -3.31 -4.33 -16.26
CA THR A 299 -2.33 -5.42 -16.35
C THR A 299 -2.17 -6.19 -15.05
N TYR A 300 -2.71 -5.69 -13.93
CA TYR A 300 -2.55 -6.31 -12.62
C TYR A 300 -3.50 -7.49 -12.47
N ARG A 301 -3.04 -8.50 -11.73
CA ARG A 301 -3.83 -9.68 -11.36
C ARG A 301 -4.38 -9.48 -9.97
N PHE A 302 -5.51 -10.10 -9.66
CA PHE A 302 -6.02 -10.22 -8.31
C PHE A 302 -5.85 -11.66 -7.83
N GLU A 303 -5.66 -11.85 -6.54
CA GLU A 303 -5.71 -13.19 -5.95
C GLU A 303 -7.09 -13.85 -6.09
N LYS A 304 -7.11 -15.18 -5.93
CA LYS A 304 -8.33 -15.96 -6.04
C LYS A 304 -9.31 -15.58 -4.93
N GLY A 305 -10.51 -15.16 -5.32
CA GLY A 305 -11.56 -14.78 -4.36
C GLY A 305 -11.51 -13.33 -3.89
N PHE A 306 -10.61 -12.49 -4.43
CA PHE A 306 -10.55 -11.06 -4.09
C PHE A 306 -11.94 -10.39 -4.25
N ALA A 307 -12.44 -9.82 -3.16
CA ALA A 307 -13.78 -9.26 -3.04
C ALA A 307 -13.96 -7.98 -3.87
N GLU A 308 -15.19 -7.67 -4.26
CA GLU A 308 -15.48 -6.45 -5.03
C GLU A 308 -15.24 -5.21 -4.18
N GLU A 309 -16.10 -4.97 -3.19
CA GLU A 309 -15.91 -3.95 -2.16
C GLU A 309 -14.91 -4.41 -1.09
N ASP A 310 -14.46 -3.47 -0.25
CA ASP A 310 -13.61 -3.72 0.91
C ASP A 310 -14.38 -4.48 2.00
N PRO A 311 -14.01 -5.73 2.34
CA PRO A 311 -14.74 -6.53 3.33
C PRO A 311 -14.15 -6.42 4.74
N LEU A 312 -13.06 -5.67 4.93
CA LEU A 312 -12.31 -5.63 6.18
C LEU A 312 -12.43 -4.27 6.87
N TRP A 313 -12.34 -3.17 6.12
CA TRP A 313 -12.48 -1.84 6.70
C TRP A 313 -13.91 -1.63 7.22
N THR A 314 -14.02 -1.24 8.49
CA THR A 314 -15.28 -0.88 9.13
C THR A 314 -15.10 0.45 9.82
N ASP A 315 -16.02 1.38 9.59
CA ASP A 315 -16.03 2.70 10.19
C ASP A 315 -15.93 2.63 11.73
N MET A 316 -15.14 3.50 12.35
CA MET A 316 -14.88 3.53 13.81
C MET A 316 -14.19 2.30 14.43
N PHE A 317 -13.74 1.30 13.67
CA PHE A 317 -13.08 0.09 14.20
C PHE A 317 -11.66 -0.12 13.64
N GLY A 318 -10.78 -0.71 14.45
CA GLY A 318 -9.41 -1.05 14.04
C GLY A 318 -8.98 -2.44 14.48
N GLU A 319 -8.08 -3.05 13.71
CA GLU A 319 -7.42 -4.31 14.05
C GLU A 319 -6.39 -4.10 15.18
N VAL A 320 -6.27 -5.08 16.07
CA VAL A 320 -5.16 -5.08 17.04
C VAL A 320 -3.88 -5.57 16.36
N ARG A 321 -2.73 -5.23 16.94
CA ARG A 321 -1.40 -5.56 16.40
C ARG A 321 -1.19 -7.05 16.17
N GLU A 322 -1.73 -7.89 17.04
CA GLU A 322 -1.70 -9.35 16.96
C GLU A 322 -2.54 -9.89 15.80
N GLU A 323 -3.65 -9.23 15.46
CA GLU A 323 -4.49 -9.56 14.31
C GLU A 323 -3.82 -9.15 12.99
N GLN A 324 -3.10 -8.01 12.99
CA GLN A 324 -2.24 -7.65 11.88
C GLN A 324 -1.16 -8.72 11.64
N ASP A 325 -0.44 -9.15 12.68
CA ASP A 325 0.57 -10.20 12.58
C ASP A 325 -0.02 -11.53 12.10
N ARG A 326 -1.27 -11.85 12.50
CA ARG A 326 -2.03 -13.00 12.01
C ARG A 326 -2.28 -12.94 10.51
N ARG A 327 -2.77 -11.81 9.97
CA ARG A 327 -3.02 -11.68 8.51
C ARG A 327 -1.73 -11.57 7.69
N SER A 328 -0.69 -10.97 8.24
CA SER A 328 0.68 -10.96 7.68
C SER A 328 1.22 -12.37 7.52
N LYS A 329 1.04 -13.25 8.52
CA LYS A 329 1.38 -14.67 8.38
C LYS A 329 0.53 -15.36 7.31
N ILE A 330 -0.78 -15.11 7.22
CA ILE A 330 -1.64 -15.73 6.18
C ILE A 330 -1.17 -15.37 4.77
N VAL A 331 -0.82 -14.10 4.51
CA VAL A 331 -0.37 -13.68 3.17
C VAL A 331 1.03 -14.20 2.83
N LEU A 332 1.93 -14.28 3.83
CA LEU A 332 3.23 -14.93 3.67
C LEU A 332 3.04 -16.43 3.37
N ASP A 333 2.18 -17.13 4.11
CA ASP A 333 1.93 -18.56 3.92
C ASP A 333 1.31 -18.87 2.55
N ASP A 334 0.38 -18.03 2.04
CA ASP A 334 -0.15 -18.15 0.68
C ASP A 334 0.93 -17.92 -0.39
N VAL A 335 1.75 -16.87 -0.26
CA VAL A 335 2.86 -16.61 -1.17
C VAL A 335 3.88 -17.75 -1.13
N PHE A 336 4.31 -18.19 0.05
CA PHE A 336 5.37 -19.19 0.18
C PHE A 336 4.89 -20.63 -0.13
N SER A 337 3.59 -20.91 -0.03
CA SER A 337 2.99 -22.16 -0.51
C SER A 337 2.78 -22.19 -2.02
N THR A 338 2.35 -21.08 -2.65
CA THR A 338 1.99 -21.05 -4.08
C THR A 338 3.15 -20.66 -5.01
N ASP A 339 3.96 -19.67 -4.65
CA ASP A 339 5.06 -19.15 -5.47
C ASP A 339 6.38 -19.84 -5.15
N LYS A 340 7.06 -20.40 -6.16
CA LYS A 340 8.35 -21.11 -5.98
C LYS A 340 9.57 -20.26 -6.39
N ASN A 341 9.36 -19.00 -6.75
CA ASN A 341 10.42 -18.07 -7.10
C ASN A 341 11.35 -17.74 -5.92
N THR A 342 12.55 -17.26 -6.25
CA THR A 342 13.60 -16.90 -5.28
C THR A 342 13.55 -15.42 -4.94
N TYR A 343 13.36 -14.55 -5.94
CA TYR A 343 13.36 -13.09 -5.75
C TYR A 343 11.94 -12.56 -5.88
N ILE A 344 11.41 -11.94 -4.83
CA ILE A 344 10.00 -11.54 -4.74
C ILE A 344 9.93 -10.08 -4.29
N SER A 345 9.22 -9.23 -5.01
CA SER A 345 8.94 -7.85 -4.58
C SER A 345 7.53 -7.73 -4.01
N VAL A 346 7.40 -6.98 -2.91
CA VAL A 346 6.11 -6.64 -2.28
C VAL A 346 6.04 -5.12 -2.08
N THR A 347 5.06 -4.45 -2.68
CA THR A 347 4.80 -3.02 -2.43
C THR A 347 3.66 -2.86 -1.43
N SER A 348 3.95 -2.21 -0.31
CA SER A 348 3.09 -2.18 0.87
C SER A 348 3.33 -0.90 1.71
N HIS A 349 3.12 -0.96 3.02
CA HIS A 349 2.97 0.19 3.91
C HIS A 349 3.87 0.08 5.15
N SER A 350 3.89 1.13 5.97
CA SER A 350 4.75 1.25 7.15
C SER A 350 4.44 0.22 8.24
N GLY A 351 3.18 0.15 8.69
CA GLY A 351 2.76 -0.78 9.74
C GLY A 351 2.77 -2.22 9.23
N GLU A 352 2.34 -2.43 7.99
CA GLU A 352 2.38 -3.74 7.34
C GLU A 352 3.79 -4.30 7.18
N ILE A 353 4.76 -3.52 6.69
CA ILE A 353 6.14 -4.00 6.60
C ILE A 353 6.71 -4.26 8.00
N ALA A 354 6.38 -3.47 9.02
CA ALA A 354 6.75 -3.79 10.40
C ALA A 354 6.15 -5.13 10.86
N SER A 355 4.89 -5.44 10.51
CA SER A 355 4.24 -6.72 10.80
C SER A 355 4.88 -7.90 10.07
N LEU A 356 5.14 -7.78 8.76
CA LEU A 356 5.87 -8.77 7.98
C LEU A 356 7.26 -9.04 8.59
N LEU A 357 7.99 -8.00 9.01
CA LEU A 357 9.29 -8.15 9.68
C LEU A 357 9.17 -8.94 10.99
N ARG A 358 8.16 -8.65 11.84
CA ARG A 358 7.89 -9.43 13.07
C ARG A 358 7.63 -10.90 12.77
N VAL A 359 6.74 -11.21 11.83
CA VAL A 359 6.37 -12.59 11.45
C VAL A 359 7.57 -13.37 10.87
N LEU A 360 8.47 -12.69 10.15
CA LEU A 360 9.69 -13.28 9.60
C LEU A 360 10.79 -13.50 10.66
N GLY A 361 10.65 -12.95 11.87
CA GLY A 361 11.68 -12.97 12.91
C GLY A 361 12.78 -11.91 12.72
N HIS A 362 12.51 -10.86 11.94
CA HIS A 362 13.38 -9.68 11.82
C HIS A 362 13.04 -8.65 12.91
N ARG A 363 14.01 -7.80 13.30
CA ARG A 363 13.69 -6.58 14.08
C ARG A 363 12.78 -5.66 13.27
N GLU A 364 12.01 -4.80 13.92
CA GLU A 364 11.35 -3.72 13.17
C GLU A 364 12.39 -2.75 12.60
N PHE A 365 12.12 -2.27 11.37
CA PHE A 365 12.94 -1.29 10.69
C PHE A 365 12.02 -0.28 9.99
N ARG A 366 11.88 0.91 10.60
CA ARG A 366 10.95 1.93 10.11
C ARG A 366 11.44 2.48 8.76
N LEU A 367 10.60 2.36 7.72
CA LEU A 367 10.88 2.88 6.38
C LEU A 367 10.27 4.27 6.18
N SER A 368 11.06 5.18 5.61
CA SER A 368 10.55 6.42 5.00
C SER A 368 9.65 6.13 3.80
N THR A 369 8.81 7.08 3.38
CA THR A 369 8.00 6.94 2.17
C THR A 369 8.90 6.73 0.94
N GLY A 370 8.52 5.79 0.07
CA GLY A 370 9.32 5.34 -1.06
C GLY A 370 10.57 4.51 -0.70
N ALA A 371 10.83 4.21 0.58
CA ALA A 371 11.97 3.38 0.96
C ALA A 371 11.63 1.88 0.92
N ALA A 372 12.66 1.04 0.73
CA ALA A 372 12.50 -0.40 0.64
C ALA A 372 13.63 -1.17 1.37
N ILE A 373 13.30 -2.36 1.89
CA ILE A 373 14.18 -3.25 2.64
C ILE A 373 14.21 -4.64 1.99
N PRO A 374 15.39 -5.19 1.66
CA PRO A 374 15.54 -6.60 1.33
C PRO A 374 15.60 -7.46 2.60
N VAL A 375 15.01 -8.65 2.56
CA VAL A 375 15.05 -9.63 3.66
C VAL A 375 15.32 -11.02 3.06
N LEU A 376 16.46 -11.62 3.39
CA LEU A 376 16.75 -13.01 3.01
C LEU A 376 16.12 -13.94 4.04
N VAL A 377 15.12 -14.72 3.60
CA VAL A 377 14.32 -15.59 4.45
C VAL A 377 14.63 -17.05 4.12
N LYS A 378 14.95 -17.84 5.15
CA LYS A 378 14.84 -19.30 5.11
C LYS A 378 13.40 -19.68 5.45
N VAL A 379 12.77 -20.42 4.55
CA VAL A 379 11.38 -20.86 4.60
C VAL A 379 11.40 -22.37 4.79
N THR A 380 10.76 -22.88 5.85
CA THR A 380 10.77 -24.30 6.20
C THR A 380 9.35 -24.85 6.19
N THR A 381 9.04 -25.79 5.30
CA THR A 381 7.71 -26.43 5.27
C THR A 381 7.68 -27.62 6.22
N LEU A 382 6.91 -27.48 7.31
CA LEU A 382 6.76 -28.50 8.34
C LEU A 382 5.57 -29.43 8.06
N LYS A 383 5.58 -30.60 8.71
CA LYS A 383 4.44 -31.52 8.74
C LYS A 383 3.59 -31.23 9.98
N GLY A 384 2.28 -31.05 9.79
CA GLY A 384 1.35 -30.63 10.84
C GLY A 384 0.61 -29.36 10.46
N GLU A 385 -0.36 -28.96 11.27
CA GLU A 385 -0.94 -27.62 11.19
C GLU A 385 -0.30 -26.74 12.25
N ASP A 386 -0.23 -25.44 11.95
CA ASP A 386 -0.11 -24.45 13.01
C ASP A 386 -1.32 -24.57 13.96
N PRO A 387 -1.14 -24.35 15.27
CA PRO A 387 -2.26 -24.36 16.20
C PRO A 387 -3.31 -23.32 15.74
N PRO A 388 -4.61 -23.66 15.77
CA PRO A 388 -5.65 -22.78 15.27
C PRO A 388 -5.64 -21.47 16.06
N THR A 389 -5.22 -20.40 15.40
CA THR A 389 -5.16 -19.06 15.97
C THR A 389 -6.54 -18.41 15.80
N ALA A 390 -7.21 -18.12 16.91
CA ALA A 390 -8.48 -17.42 16.88
C ALA A 390 -8.30 -16.01 16.28
N THR A 391 -9.22 -15.60 15.40
CA THR A 391 -9.32 -14.21 14.94
C THR A 391 -9.63 -13.31 16.14
N ILE A 392 -8.89 -12.22 16.29
CA ILE A 392 -9.15 -11.24 17.35
C ILE A 392 -10.12 -10.19 16.79
N PRO A 393 -11.26 -9.91 17.46
CA PRO A 393 -12.19 -8.88 17.00
C PRO A 393 -11.54 -7.50 16.92
N TYR A 394 -12.01 -6.68 15.98
CA TYR A 394 -11.60 -5.29 15.91
C TYR A 394 -12.12 -4.52 17.12
N VAL A 395 -11.34 -3.54 17.57
CA VAL A 395 -11.66 -2.69 18.72
C VAL A 395 -12.20 -1.34 18.25
N PRO A 396 -13.13 -0.71 18.99
CA PRO A 396 -13.54 0.67 18.73
C PRO A 396 -12.33 1.60 18.79
N THR A 397 -12.19 2.45 17.77
CA THR A 397 -11.20 3.54 17.75
C THR A 397 -11.76 4.73 18.51
N GLN A 398 -10.97 5.35 19.38
CA GLN A 398 -11.35 6.59 20.06
C GLN A 398 -11.15 7.77 19.09
N THR A 399 -12.12 8.70 19.03
CA THR A 399 -12.08 9.83 18.09
C THR A 399 -12.67 11.11 18.71
N CYS A 400 -12.53 12.23 18.02
CA CYS A 400 -12.91 13.57 18.46
C CYS A 400 -14.09 14.13 17.63
N ALA A 401 -14.98 14.89 18.27
CA ALA A 401 -16.06 15.59 17.57
C ALA A 401 -15.60 16.84 16.77
N ALA A 402 -14.43 17.39 17.11
CA ALA A 402 -13.79 18.56 16.51
C ALA A 402 -12.27 18.36 16.53
N PRO A 403 -11.49 18.99 15.63
CA PRO A 403 -10.03 18.86 15.68
C PRO A 403 -9.49 19.51 16.96
N PRO A 404 -8.56 18.87 17.70
CA PRO A 404 -7.99 19.45 18.90
C PRO A 404 -7.21 20.72 18.60
N THR A 405 -7.22 21.67 19.53
CA THR A 405 -6.42 22.91 19.45
C THR A 405 -4.96 22.69 19.81
N ILE A 406 -4.62 21.54 20.38
CA ILE A 406 -3.27 21.18 20.85
C ILE A 406 -2.56 20.36 19.77
N THR A 407 -1.44 20.89 19.27
CA THR A 407 -0.52 20.21 18.34
C THR A 407 0.71 19.67 19.08
N ASP A 408 0.56 19.23 20.34
CA ASP A 408 1.66 18.73 21.15
C ASP A 408 2.15 17.37 20.62
N SER A 409 3.36 17.36 20.07
CA SER A 409 4.00 16.19 19.48
C SER A 409 4.35 15.08 20.48
N SER A 410 4.21 15.32 21.80
CA SER A 410 4.31 14.26 22.81
C SER A 410 3.04 13.41 22.89
N CYS A 411 1.91 13.92 22.38
CA CYS A 411 0.67 13.17 22.24
C CYS A 411 0.53 12.59 20.83
N ASN A 412 0.40 11.26 20.73
CA ASN A 412 0.25 10.56 19.45
C ASN A 412 -1.16 9.95 19.28
N ASP A 413 -2.06 10.19 20.23
CA ASP A 413 -3.39 9.61 20.29
C ASP A 413 -4.45 10.64 20.75
N CYS A 414 -5.65 10.13 20.96
CA CYS A 414 -6.84 10.91 21.29
C CYS A 414 -6.92 11.29 22.78
N SER A 415 -5.96 10.89 23.61
CA SER A 415 -6.02 11.05 25.08
C SER A 415 -5.82 12.50 25.54
N CYS A 416 -5.05 13.30 24.79
CA CYS A 416 -4.79 14.72 25.11
C CYS A 416 -5.77 15.68 24.41
N CYS A 417 -6.85 15.16 23.82
CA CYS A 417 -7.78 15.93 22.98
C CYS A 417 -9.10 16.28 23.69
N LEU A 418 -9.10 16.33 25.03
CA LEU A 418 -10.25 16.62 25.90
C LEU A 418 -10.42 18.11 26.21
#